data_AF-A0A4S2T542-F1
#
_entry.id   AF-A0A4S2T542-F1
#
_cell.length_a   1.000
_cell.length_b   1.000
_cell.length_c   1.000
_cell.angle_alpha   90.00
_cell.angle_beta   90.00
_cell.angle_gamma   90.00
#
_symmetry.space_group_name_H-M   'P 1'
#
loop_
_entity.id
_entity.type
_entity.pdbx_description
1 polymer ?
#
loop_
_entity_poly.entity_id
_entity_poly.type
_entity_poly.pdbx_seq_one_letter_code
_entity_poly.pdbx_strand_id
1 'polypeptide(L)'
;MLSPDDIVKAMTRIELEGDGDFCDRCGEWAARLRRGRECQPCYRLRRSIAMYGLTIARYNAIWRAQDFRCALCGDNEEPCDGGIPHVRRRPWQIDHDHHCCGMKGSSNRCCVRGLLCRSCNLNELPAYERRRRLGRGIPNAVIDAYLNDPPAQRPEARVIRGRDDAYLPTSWAFIHDAEVVENGHIGWWPGS
;
A
#
# COMPACT_ATOMS: atom_id res chain seq x y z
N MET A 1 24.55 -10.47 18.23
CA MET A 1 23.73 -9.90 19.33
C MET A 1 24.11 -8.44 19.43
N LEU A 2 23.18 -7.50 19.25
CA LEU A 2 23.46 -6.07 19.37
C LEU A 2 23.73 -5.73 20.85
N SER A 3 24.70 -4.85 21.11
CA SER A 3 24.97 -4.39 22.48
C SER A 3 23.85 -3.45 22.96
N PRO A 4 23.64 -3.29 24.28
CA PRO A 4 22.68 -2.32 24.82
C PRO A 4 22.86 -0.89 24.28
N ASP A 5 24.11 -0.47 24.05
CA ASP A 5 24.42 0.86 23.49
C ASP A 5 24.07 0.96 22.00
N ASP A 6 24.18 -0.14 21.25
CA ASP A 6 23.75 -0.20 19.84
C ASP A 6 22.23 -0.21 19.72
N ILE A 7 21.52 -0.77 20.71
CA ILE A 7 20.05 -0.72 20.81
C ILE A 7 19.62 0.73 21.04
N VAL A 8 20.21 1.44 22.01
CA VAL A 8 19.87 2.85 22.31
C VAL A 8 20.18 3.78 21.13
N LYS A 9 21.27 3.55 20.38
CA LYS A 9 21.59 4.31 19.17
C LYS A 9 20.62 4.04 18.01
N ALA A 10 20.01 2.85 17.98
CA ALA A 10 19.02 2.49 16.97
C ALA A 10 17.61 3.00 17.30
N MET A 11 17.34 3.31 18.58
CA MET A 11 16.08 3.90 19.03
C MET A 11 15.92 5.34 18.51
N THR A 12 14.69 5.66 18.11
CA THR A 12 14.28 7.00 17.70
C THR A 12 14.19 7.93 18.90
N ARG A 13 14.35 9.24 18.66
CA ARG A 13 14.18 10.28 19.69
C ARG A 13 12.83 10.20 20.41
N ILE A 14 11.79 9.71 19.71
CA ILE A 14 10.44 9.48 20.27
C ILE A 14 10.47 8.37 21.33
N GLU A 15 11.19 7.27 21.07
CA GLU A 15 11.32 6.14 22.01
C GLU A 15 12.18 6.49 23.23
N LEU A 16 13.08 7.48 23.09
CA LEU A 16 13.96 7.93 24.16
C LEU A 16 13.38 9.08 25.00
N GLU A 17 12.61 9.98 24.39
CA GLU A 17 12.17 11.24 25.04
C GLU A 17 10.64 11.33 25.24
N GLY A 18 9.83 10.47 24.63
CA GLY A 18 8.37 10.46 24.81
C GLY A 18 7.59 11.58 24.09
N ASP A 19 8.25 12.44 23.30
CA ASP A 19 7.66 13.57 22.57
C ASP A 19 6.98 13.15 21.25
N GLY A 20 6.07 12.17 21.31
CA GLY A 20 5.32 11.69 20.16
C GLY A 20 3.83 11.59 20.43
N ASP A 21 3.05 11.57 19.36
CA ASP A 21 1.61 11.36 19.38
C ASP A 21 1.27 10.03 18.70
N PHE A 22 0.28 9.32 19.22
CA PHE A 22 -0.20 8.06 18.63
C PHE A 22 -1.06 8.30 17.39
N CYS A 23 -0.72 7.67 16.28
CA CYS A 23 -1.47 7.82 15.03
C CYS A 23 -2.66 6.86 14.96
N ASP A 24 -3.89 7.40 15.03
CA ASP A 24 -5.17 6.65 14.92
C ASP A 24 -5.29 5.76 13.67
N ARG A 25 -4.47 6.02 12.66
CA ARG A 25 -4.46 5.30 11.39
C ARG A 25 -3.52 4.12 11.38
N CYS A 26 -2.30 4.30 11.92
CA CYS A 26 -1.29 3.25 11.86
C CYS A 26 -1.05 2.51 13.15
N GLY A 27 -1.58 3.01 14.26
CA GLY A 27 -1.27 2.45 15.56
C GLY A 27 0.20 2.63 15.96
N GLU A 28 0.89 3.61 15.35
CA GLU A 28 2.32 3.87 15.62
C GLU A 28 2.49 5.26 16.21
N TRP A 29 3.52 5.40 17.03
CA TRP A 29 3.98 6.70 17.52
C TRP A 29 4.62 7.51 16.40
N ALA A 30 4.30 8.81 16.36
CA ALA A 30 4.88 9.73 15.41
C ALA A 30 5.30 11.02 16.11
N ALA A 31 6.44 11.58 15.71
CA ALA A 31 6.92 12.86 16.25
C ALA A 31 5.93 14.02 16.03
N ARG A 32 5.02 13.89 15.05
CA ARG A 32 3.97 14.88 14.80
C ARG A 32 2.80 14.29 14.02
N LEU A 33 1.59 14.55 14.49
CA LEU A 33 0.37 14.29 13.72
C LEU A 33 -0.03 15.48 12.84
N ARG A 34 -0.62 15.16 11.68
CA ARG A 34 -1.34 16.11 10.84
C ARG A 34 -2.75 16.26 11.39
N ARG A 35 -3.12 17.51 11.73
CA ARG A 35 -4.42 17.86 12.31
C ARG A 35 -4.77 17.01 13.54
N GLY A 36 -3.76 16.61 14.32
CA GLY A 36 -3.91 15.82 15.54
C GLY A 36 -4.48 14.40 15.35
N ARG A 37 -4.45 13.82 14.15
CA ARG A 37 -5.08 12.49 13.90
C ARG A 37 -4.23 11.46 13.17
N GLU A 38 -3.43 11.87 12.19
CA GLU A 38 -2.69 10.91 11.36
C GLU A 38 -1.26 11.36 11.09
N CYS A 39 -0.31 10.42 11.08
CA CYS A 39 1.07 10.71 10.73
C CYS A 39 1.19 11.11 9.25
N GLN A 40 2.28 11.80 8.89
CA GLN A 40 2.50 12.30 7.53
C GLN A 40 2.47 11.19 6.44
N PRO A 41 2.99 9.97 6.65
CA PRO A 41 2.83 8.85 5.73
C PRO A 41 1.37 8.45 5.49
N CYS A 42 0.58 8.26 6.55
CA CYS A 42 -0.84 7.89 6.44
C CYS A 42 -1.63 8.96 5.67
N TYR A 43 -1.40 10.24 5.97
CA TYR A 43 -2.00 11.34 5.22
C TYR A 43 -1.69 11.25 3.71
N ARG A 44 -0.42 10.97 3.35
CA ARG A 44 0.00 10.87 1.93
C ARG A 44 -0.64 9.67 1.24
N LEU A 45 -0.62 8.50 1.86
CA LEU A 45 -1.23 7.29 1.32
C LEU A 45 -2.74 7.50 1.12
N ARG A 46 -3.44 8.00 2.13
CA ARG A 46 -4.88 8.27 2.05
C ARG A 46 -5.22 9.25 0.93
N ARG A 47 -4.42 10.30 0.76
CA ARG A 47 -4.60 11.25 -0.35
C ARG A 47 -4.32 10.64 -1.72
N SER A 48 -3.32 9.77 -1.81
CA SER A 48 -3.02 9.03 -3.04
C SER A 48 -4.18 8.10 -3.40
N ILE A 49 -4.68 7.30 -2.46
CA ILE A 49 -5.86 6.44 -2.62
C ILE A 49 -7.06 7.25 -3.14
N ALA A 50 -7.38 8.36 -2.48
CA ALA A 50 -8.51 9.21 -2.85
C ALA A 50 -8.35 9.87 -4.24
N MET A 51 -7.11 10.21 -4.64
CA MET A 51 -6.83 10.80 -5.96
C MET A 51 -7.27 9.87 -7.10
N TYR A 52 -7.10 8.56 -6.92
CA TYR A 52 -7.51 7.53 -7.88
C TYR A 52 -8.96 7.07 -7.70
N GLY A 53 -9.77 7.77 -6.89
CA GLY A 53 -11.18 7.42 -6.66
C GLY A 53 -11.38 6.14 -5.83
N LEU A 54 -10.34 5.64 -5.15
CA LEU A 54 -10.45 4.48 -4.27
C LEU A 54 -10.89 4.88 -2.86
N THR A 55 -11.58 3.96 -2.20
CA THR A 55 -11.68 3.95 -0.73
C THR A 55 -10.52 3.15 -0.14
N ILE A 56 -10.25 3.32 1.16
CA ILE A 56 -9.27 2.48 1.88
C ILE A 56 -9.65 1.00 1.76
N ALA A 57 -10.94 0.69 1.95
CA ALA A 57 -11.45 -0.67 1.81
C ALA A 57 -11.19 -1.24 0.41
N ARG A 58 -11.42 -0.46 -0.65
CA ARG A 58 -11.12 -0.92 -2.00
C ARG A 58 -9.61 -1.11 -2.22
N TYR A 59 -8.78 -0.21 -1.73
CA TYR A 59 -7.31 -0.35 -1.80
C TYR A 59 -6.84 -1.65 -1.13
N ASN A 60 -7.31 -1.91 0.09
CA ASN A 60 -6.96 -3.11 0.84
C ASN A 60 -7.43 -4.38 0.15
N ALA A 61 -8.64 -4.37 -0.40
CA ALA A 61 -9.18 -5.52 -1.13
C ALA A 61 -8.35 -5.85 -2.39
N ILE A 62 -7.87 -4.83 -3.12
CA ILE A 62 -6.93 -5.02 -4.24
C ILE A 62 -5.62 -5.61 -3.73
N TRP A 63 -5.08 -5.09 -2.63
CA TRP A 63 -3.81 -5.57 -2.07
C TRP A 63 -3.89 -7.03 -1.64
N ARG A 64 -5.02 -7.41 -1.03
CA ARG A 64 -5.35 -8.78 -0.66
C ARG A 64 -5.48 -9.70 -1.87
N ALA A 65 -6.15 -9.25 -2.93
CA ALA A 65 -6.26 -10.03 -4.17
C ALA A 65 -4.91 -10.26 -4.89
N GLN A 66 -3.87 -9.51 -4.50
CA GLN A 66 -2.51 -9.65 -5.02
C GLN A 66 -1.58 -10.41 -4.07
N ASP A 67 -2.12 -11.04 -3.02
CA ASP A 67 -1.34 -11.66 -1.95
C ASP A 67 -0.25 -10.73 -1.40
N PHE A 68 -0.54 -9.43 -1.40
CA PHE A 68 0.31 -8.38 -0.85
C PHE A 68 1.67 -8.26 -1.53
N ARG A 69 1.67 -8.54 -2.83
CA ARG A 69 2.83 -8.49 -3.71
C ARG A 69 2.59 -7.53 -4.86
N CYS A 70 3.68 -7.09 -5.48
CA CYS A 70 3.61 -6.42 -6.77
C CYS A 70 2.83 -7.30 -7.75
N ALA A 71 1.75 -6.78 -8.35
CA ALA A 71 0.96 -7.55 -9.30
C ALA A 71 1.73 -7.95 -10.58
N LEU A 72 2.88 -7.34 -10.84
CA LEU A 72 3.65 -7.55 -12.07
C LEU A 72 4.85 -8.46 -11.83
N CYS A 73 5.75 -8.15 -10.89
CA CYS A 73 6.91 -9.00 -10.63
C CYS A 73 6.67 -10.09 -9.57
N GLY A 74 5.57 -10.03 -8.81
CA GLY A 74 5.34 -10.93 -7.68
C GLY A 74 6.23 -10.66 -6.47
N ASP A 75 7.16 -9.72 -6.57
CA ASP A 75 8.02 -9.33 -5.45
C ASP A 75 7.19 -8.63 -4.38
N ASN A 76 7.31 -9.14 -3.17
CA ASN A 76 7.16 -8.38 -1.93
C ASN A 76 8.53 -7.91 -1.39
N GLU A 77 9.62 -8.38 -2.01
CA GLU A 77 11.01 -8.11 -1.67
C GLU A 77 11.54 -7.02 -2.62
N GLU A 78 11.35 -5.74 -2.29
CA GLU A 78 12.39 -4.79 -2.74
C GLU A 78 13.70 -5.20 -2.02
N PRO A 79 14.86 -5.26 -2.70
CA PRO A 79 16.13 -5.58 -2.06
C PRO A 79 16.35 -4.63 -0.87
N CYS A 80 16.18 -5.20 0.31
CA CYS A 80 16.73 -4.74 1.56
C CYS A 80 18.25 -4.94 1.49
N ASP A 81 19.00 -3.86 1.73
CA ASP A 81 20.43 -3.97 2.05
C ASP A 81 20.57 -4.78 3.35
N GLY A 82 20.80 -6.09 3.22
CA GLY A 82 21.22 -6.99 4.30
C GLY A 82 20.13 -7.36 5.31
N GLY A 83 19.40 -8.45 5.06
CA GLY A 83 18.74 -9.26 6.10
C GLY A 83 17.99 -8.48 7.19
N ILE A 84 16.81 -7.94 6.84
CA ILE A 84 15.83 -7.19 7.67
C ILE A 84 16.37 -5.82 8.14
N PRO A 85 15.82 -4.63 7.73
CA PRO A 85 14.51 -4.14 8.25
C PRO A 85 13.69 -3.13 7.38
N HIS A 86 12.43 -2.93 7.78
CA HIS A 86 11.43 -1.94 7.34
C HIS A 86 11.82 -0.45 7.58
N VAL A 87 12.98 0.04 7.12
CA VAL A 87 13.42 1.40 7.49
C VAL A 87 12.94 2.50 6.54
N ARG A 88 12.46 2.19 5.33
CA ARG A 88 11.83 3.20 4.46
C ARG A 88 10.55 2.68 3.80
N ARG A 89 9.43 3.16 4.34
CA ARG A 89 8.06 3.07 3.81
C ARG A 89 7.99 3.68 2.40
N ARG A 90 8.45 2.98 1.36
CA ARG A 90 8.12 3.36 -0.02
C ARG A 90 6.70 2.88 -0.29
N PRO A 91 5.75 3.79 -0.53
CA PRO A 91 4.37 3.37 -0.74
C PRO A 91 4.28 2.58 -2.04
N TRP A 92 3.53 1.49 -2.04
CA TRP A 92 3.10 0.81 -3.24
C TRP A 92 2.40 1.80 -4.18
N GLN A 93 2.72 1.71 -5.47
CA GLN A 93 2.18 2.63 -6.47
C GLN A 93 0.83 2.10 -6.95
N ILE A 94 -0.16 2.99 -7.06
CA ILE A 94 -1.47 2.66 -7.63
C ILE A 94 -1.34 2.81 -9.15
N ASP A 95 -1.25 1.67 -9.83
CA ASP A 95 -1.20 1.62 -11.27
C ASP A 95 -2.61 1.71 -11.86
N HIS A 96 -2.71 2.36 -13.01
CA HIS A 96 -3.97 2.68 -13.63
C HIS A 96 -3.83 2.84 -15.14
N ASP A 97 -4.94 2.65 -15.86
CA ASP A 97 -4.97 2.86 -17.31
C ASP A 97 -4.99 4.37 -17.65
N HIS A 98 -3.92 4.83 -18.29
CA HIS A 98 -3.77 6.22 -18.74
C HIS A 98 -4.77 6.64 -19.84
N HIS A 99 -5.39 5.71 -20.57
CA HIS A 99 -6.45 6.05 -21.53
C HIS A 99 -7.76 6.38 -20.81
N CYS A 100 -8.05 5.68 -19.70
CA CYS A 100 -9.26 5.89 -18.90
C CYS A 100 -9.12 7.06 -17.91
N CYS A 101 -7.99 7.19 -17.21
CA CYS A 101 -7.83 8.21 -16.16
C CYS A 101 -7.19 9.53 -16.63
N GLY A 102 -6.68 9.57 -17.86
CA GLY A 102 -5.76 10.61 -18.32
C GLY A 102 -4.41 10.57 -17.58
N MET A 103 -3.41 11.30 -18.10
CA MET A 103 -2.01 11.20 -17.60
C MET A 103 -1.80 11.68 -16.16
N LYS A 104 -2.74 12.43 -15.56
CA LYS A 104 -2.60 13.00 -14.21
C LYS A 104 -3.33 12.19 -13.13
N GLY A 105 -4.01 11.11 -13.48
CA GLY A 105 -4.68 10.22 -12.52
C GLY A 105 -5.70 10.92 -11.62
N SER A 106 -6.24 12.08 -12.02
CA SER A 106 -6.94 13.02 -11.13
C SER A 106 -8.46 13.02 -11.30
N SER A 107 -9.04 11.96 -11.85
CA SER A 107 -10.49 11.79 -11.90
C SER A 107 -10.94 10.95 -10.70
N ASN A 108 -12.07 11.31 -10.08
CA ASN A 108 -12.77 10.48 -9.08
C ASN A 108 -13.28 9.13 -9.65
N ARG A 109 -12.91 8.82 -10.90
CA ARG A 109 -13.24 7.61 -11.66
C ARG A 109 -12.00 7.24 -12.47
N CYS A 110 -11.08 6.52 -11.83
CA CYS A 110 -9.88 6.02 -12.48
C CYS A 110 -9.95 4.49 -12.60
N CYS A 111 -9.65 3.96 -13.79
CA CYS A 111 -9.50 2.53 -14.04
C CYS A 111 -8.19 2.03 -13.43
N VAL A 112 -8.20 1.85 -12.10
CA VAL A 112 -7.10 1.23 -11.36
C VAL A 112 -6.94 -0.21 -11.84
N ARG A 113 -5.69 -0.61 -12.05
CA ARG A 113 -5.32 -1.97 -12.48
C ARG A 113 -4.79 -2.80 -11.32
N GLY A 114 -3.99 -2.20 -10.45
CA GLY A 114 -3.39 -2.91 -9.32
C GLY A 114 -2.41 -2.05 -8.55
N LEU A 115 -1.72 -2.68 -7.62
CA LEU A 115 -0.67 -2.09 -6.81
C LEU A 115 0.68 -2.67 -7.24
N LEU A 116 1.61 -1.79 -7.59
CA LEU A 116 2.90 -2.16 -8.16
C LEU A 116 4.05 -1.60 -7.31
N CYS A 117 5.20 -2.27 -7.33
CA CYS A 117 6.43 -1.68 -6.82
C CYS A 117 6.83 -0.48 -7.70
N ARG A 118 7.72 0.37 -7.19
CA ARG A 118 8.12 1.59 -7.90
C ARG A 118 8.79 1.26 -9.24
N SER A 119 9.60 0.21 -9.30
CA SER A 119 10.30 -0.17 -10.52
C SER A 119 9.32 -0.60 -11.60
N CYS A 120 8.39 -1.50 -11.28
CA CYS A 120 7.40 -1.97 -12.24
C CYS A 120 6.48 -0.84 -12.72
N ASN A 121 6.04 0.05 -11.81
CA ASN A 121 5.13 1.14 -12.14
C ASN A 121 5.77 2.25 -12.97
N LEU A 122 7.04 2.59 -12.73
CA LEU A 122 7.70 3.71 -13.41
C LEU A 122 8.53 3.31 -14.63
N ASN A 123 9.08 2.09 -14.63
CA ASN A 123 10.06 1.67 -15.63
C ASN A 123 9.50 0.56 -16.52
N GLU A 124 9.15 -0.59 -15.94
CA GLU A 124 8.83 -1.79 -16.72
C GLU A 124 7.55 -1.63 -17.53
N LEU A 125 6.44 -1.35 -16.85
CA LEU A 125 5.13 -1.27 -17.47
C LEU A 125 5.04 -0.09 -18.46
N PRO A 126 5.47 1.14 -18.13
CA PRO A 126 5.44 2.24 -19.09
C PRO A 126 6.33 2.02 -20.33
N ALA A 127 7.50 1.40 -20.16
CA ALA A 127 8.37 1.07 -21.29
C ALA A 127 7.75 -0.02 -22.18
N TYR A 128 7.07 -0.99 -21.58
CA TYR A 128 6.35 -2.04 -22.30
C TYR A 128 5.17 -1.48 -23.11
N GLU A 129 4.29 -0.71 -22.48
CA GLU A 129 3.14 -0.08 -23.15
C GLU A 129 3.58 0.84 -24.30
N ARG A 130 4.65 1.62 -24.10
CA ARG A 130 5.23 2.48 -25.15
C ARG A 130 5.70 1.65 -26.34
N ARG A 131 6.44 0.55 -26.10
CA ARG A 131 6.92 -0.34 -27.17
C ARG A 131 5.77 -1.01 -27.92
N ARG A 132 4.72 -1.46 -27.22
CA ARG A 132 3.52 -2.02 -27.84
C ARG A 132 2.80 -1.00 -28.72
N ARG A 133 2.60 0.23 -28.26
CA ARG A 133 1.99 1.31 -29.07
C ARG A 133 2.77 1.61 -30.35
N LEU A 134 4.09 1.44 -30.34
CA LEU A 134 4.95 1.64 -31.50
C LEU A 134 5.05 0.41 -32.42
N GLY A 135 4.38 -0.71 -32.10
CA GLY A 135 4.51 -1.97 -32.85
C GLY A 135 5.89 -2.62 -32.74
N ARG A 136 6.67 -2.28 -31.70
CA ARG A 136 8.08 -2.72 -31.50
C ARG A 136 8.28 -3.59 -30.26
N GLY A 137 7.21 -3.98 -29.57
CA GLY A 137 7.28 -4.79 -28.36
C GLY A 137 7.26 -6.28 -28.67
N ILE A 138 8.19 -7.03 -28.07
CA ILE A 138 8.07 -8.49 -27.96
C ILE A 138 7.01 -8.78 -26.89
N PRO A 139 6.01 -9.65 -27.14
CA PRO A 139 5.03 -10.02 -26.14
C PRO A 139 5.69 -10.47 -24.83
N ASN A 140 5.16 -10.01 -23.71
CA ASN A 140 5.60 -10.44 -22.39
C ASN A 140 4.38 -11.03 -21.69
N ALA A 141 4.37 -12.36 -21.52
CA ALA A 141 3.22 -13.08 -20.99
C ALA A 141 2.75 -12.57 -19.62
N VAL A 142 3.68 -12.17 -18.74
CA VAL A 142 3.37 -11.66 -17.40
C VAL A 142 2.71 -10.28 -17.48
N ILE A 143 3.30 -9.36 -18.24
CA ILE A 143 2.76 -8.00 -18.40
C ILE A 143 1.44 -8.04 -19.17
N ASP A 144 1.33 -8.86 -20.22
CA ASP A 144 0.09 -9.01 -20.97
C ASP A 144 -1.02 -9.62 -20.11
N ALA A 145 -0.73 -10.61 -19.27
CA ALA A 145 -1.70 -11.14 -18.32
C ALA A 145 -2.18 -10.07 -17.33
N TYR A 146 -1.26 -9.27 -16.78
CA TYR A 146 -1.59 -8.15 -15.91
C TYR A 146 -2.48 -7.09 -16.60
N LEU A 147 -2.20 -6.78 -17.87
CA LEU A 147 -2.95 -5.80 -18.64
C LEU A 147 -4.35 -6.29 -19.03
N ASN A 148 -4.50 -7.59 -19.34
CA ASN A 148 -5.75 -8.18 -19.83
C ASN A 148 -6.72 -8.54 -18.70
N ASP A 149 -6.21 -8.95 -17.54
CA ASP A 149 -7.00 -9.30 -16.37
C ASP A 149 -6.40 -8.65 -15.11
N PRO A 150 -6.55 -7.33 -14.95
CA PRO A 150 -5.89 -6.59 -13.89
C PRO A 150 -6.50 -6.92 -12.51
N PRO A 151 -5.67 -7.13 -11.45
CA PRO A 151 -6.14 -7.54 -10.12
C PRO A 151 -7.26 -6.68 -9.54
N ALA A 152 -7.21 -5.37 -9.78
CA ALA A 152 -8.21 -4.45 -9.25
C ALA A 152 -9.60 -4.58 -9.90
N GLN A 153 -9.75 -5.39 -10.95
CA GLN A 153 -11.03 -5.67 -11.60
C GLN A 153 -11.51 -7.10 -11.33
N ARG A 154 -10.68 -7.94 -10.71
CA ARG A 154 -11.02 -9.33 -10.43
C ARG A 154 -12.04 -9.46 -9.28
N PRO A 155 -12.85 -10.53 -9.24
CA PRO A 155 -13.79 -10.79 -8.14
C PRO A 155 -13.13 -10.86 -6.75
N GLU A 156 -11.90 -11.36 -6.67
CA GLU A 156 -11.14 -11.52 -5.42
C GLU A 156 -10.85 -10.17 -4.76
N ALA A 157 -10.78 -9.09 -5.54
CA ALA A 157 -10.57 -7.74 -5.06
C ALA A 157 -11.86 -7.09 -4.53
N ARG A 158 -13.00 -7.79 -4.49
CA ARG A 158 -14.24 -7.29 -3.87
C ARG A 158 -14.01 -7.01 -2.38
N VAL A 159 -14.52 -5.87 -1.93
CA VAL A 159 -14.45 -5.45 -0.52
C VAL A 159 -15.22 -6.45 0.35
N ILE A 160 -14.54 -6.94 1.39
CA ILE A 160 -15.11 -7.73 2.47
C ILE A 160 -15.29 -6.80 3.66
N ARG A 161 -16.55 -6.47 3.99
CA ARG A 161 -16.88 -5.59 5.10
C ARG A 161 -16.36 -6.19 6.42
N GLY A 162 -15.74 -5.35 7.24
CA GLY A 162 -15.12 -5.73 8.51
C GLY A 162 -13.72 -6.30 8.41
N ARG A 163 -13.27 -6.67 7.20
CA ARG A 163 -11.89 -7.06 6.96
C ARG A 163 -11.11 -5.94 6.30
N ASP A 164 -11.62 -5.42 5.19
CA ASP A 164 -10.90 -4.44 4.38
C ASP A 164 -11.12 -3.00 4.87
N ASP A 165 -12.12 -2.74 5.72
CA ASP A 165 -12.49 -1.39 6.18
C ASP A 165 -11.46 -0.75 7.12
N ALA A 166 -10.58 -1.54 7.72
CA ALA A 166 -9.52 -1.06 8.59
C ALA A 166 -8.47 -0.27 7.80
N TYR A 167 -8.01 0.86 8.35
CA TYR A 167 -6.85 1.54 7.76
C TYR A 167 -5.60 0.71 8.05
N LEU A 168 -4.98 0.16 7.00
CA LEU A 168 -3.77 -0.66 7.09
C LEU A 168 -2.61 0.10 6.43
N PRO A 169 -1.83 0.87 7.18
CA PRO A 169 -0.61 1.47 6.67
C PRO A 169 0.44 0.38 6.55
N THR A 170 0.88 0.14 5.33
CA THR A 170 1.83 -0.94 5.03
C THR A 170 3.17 -0.76 5.74
N SER A 171 3.42 -1.58 6.74
CA SER A 171 4.54 -2.54 6.74
C SER A 171 4.07 -4.00 6.78
N TRP A 172 2.79 -4.25 7.01
CA TRP A 172 2.26 -5.59 7.16
C TRP A 172 0.92 -5.61 6.46
N ALA A 173 0.88 -6.17 5.27
CA ALA A 173 -0.37 -6.76 4.91
C ALA A 173 -0.61 -7.95 5.84
N PHE A 174 -1.42 -7.71 6.86
CA PHE A 174 -1.87 -8.68 7.86
C PHE A 174 -0.81 -9.20 8.84
N ILE A 175 -0.67 -8.48 9.96
CA ILE A 175 -1.02 -9.04 11.28
C ILE A 175 -2.01 -7.99 11.83
N HIS A 176 -3.32 -8.16 11.75
CA HIS A 176 -4.07 -9.33 12.19
C HIS A 176 -5.06 -9.83 11.12
N ASP A 177 -4.64 -10.85 10.41
CA ASP A 177 -5.58 -11.89 9.96
C ASP A 177 -4.92 -13.24 10.16
N ALA A 178 -4.54 -13.46 11.42
CA ALA A 178 -4.80 -14.73 12.08
C ALA A 178 -5.80 -14.52 13.24
N GLU A 179 -6.30 -13.28 13.39
CA GLU A 179 -6.54 -12.55 14.65
C GLU A 179 -7.42 -11.28 14.43
N VAL A 180 -8.30 -11.25 13.42
CA VAL A 180 -9.70 -10.85 13.72
C VAL A 180 -10.32 -11.86 14.72
N VAL A 181 -9.63 -12.99 14.88
CA VAL A 181 -10.05 -14.37 15.11
C VAL A 181 -10.50 -14.76 16.51
N GLU A 182 -10.53 -13.90 17.53
CA GLU A 182 -11.14 -14.32 18.81
C GLU A 182 -12.09 -13.30 19.49
N ASN A 183 -11.86 -11.98 19.39
CA ASN A 183 -12.45 -11.01 20.32
C ASN A 183 -13.32 -9.90 19.71
N GLY A 184 -13.87 -10.08 18.50
CA GLY A 184 -15.05 -9.33 18.02
C GLY A 184 -14.97 -7.80 18.03
N HIS A 185 -14.51 -7.19 16.95
CA HIS A 185 -14.68 -5.74 16.75
C HIS A 185 -15.02 -5.38 15.29
N ILE A 186 -16.19 -4.80 15.10
CA ILE A 186 -16.21 -3.40 14.68
C ILE A 186 -17.29 -2.70 15.50
N GLY A 187 -16.91 -2.18 16.67
CA GLY A 187 -17.84 -1.56 17.60
C GLY A 187 -17.23 -0.34 18.26
N TRP A 188 -17.35 0.82 17.59
CA TRP A 188 -17.41 2.08 18.31
C TRP A 188 -18.86 2.28 18.76
N TRP A 189 -19.14 2.11 20.04
CA TRP A 189 -20.41 2.54 20.66
C TRP A 189 -20.08 3.45 21.85
N PRO A 190 -20.32 4.77 21.76
CA PRO A 190 -20.36 5.63 22.93
C PRO A 190 -21.81 5.70 23.42
N GLY A 191 -22.13 5.06 24.53
CA GLY A 191 -23.44 5.21 25.18
C GLY A 191 -23.84 4.05 26.10
N SER A 192 -23.50 4.17 27.37
CA SER A 192 -24.24 3.67 28.55
C SER A 192 -23.69 4.40 29.78
#